data_AF-A0A966L9V9-F1
#
_entry.id   AF-A0A966L9V9-F1
#
_cell.length_a   1.000
_cell.length_b   1.000
_cell.length_c   1.000
_cell.angle_alpha   90.00
_cell.angle_beta   90.00
_cell.angle_gamma   90.00
#
_symmetry.space_group_name_H-M   'P 1'
#
loop_
_entity.id
_entity.type
_entity.pdbx_description
1 polymer ?
#
loop_
_entity_poly.entity_id
_entity_poly.type
_entity_poly.pdbx_seq_one_letter_code
_entity_poly.pdbx_strand_id
1 'polypeptide(L)'
;MAACSPPARPTPGNDSYGERDFGAIWQGVDGVWSTSRPVDVAVTVFWKIDGYDCALRIGSEDFADPAVTRRVLTIILASEY
;
A
#
# COMPACT_ATOMS: atom_id res chain seq x y z
N MET A 1 31.75 17.04 -15.65
CA MET A 1 30.55 17.39 -14.86
C MET A 1 29.35 16.66 -15.45
N ALA A 2 28.88 15.63 -14.76
CA ALA A 2 27.48 15.18 -14.74
C ALA A 2 27.38 14.23 -13.55
N ALA A 3 26.82 14.71 -12.44
CA ALA A 3 26.59 13.89 -11.27
C ALA A 3 25.26 13.16 -11.46
N CYS A 4 25.30 11.84 -11.72
CA CYS A 4 24.13 11.00 -11.52
C CYS A 4 23.94 10.81 -10.01
N SER A 5 22.91 11.43 -9.43
CA SER A 5 22.47 11.13 -8.07
C SER A 5 22.13 9.63 -7.96
N PRO A 6 22.52 8.95 -6.87
CA PRO A 6 22.12 7.56 -6.66
C PRO A 6 20.61 7.49 -6.37
N PRO A 7 19.91 6.43 -6.81
CA PRO A 7 18.52 6.21 -6.44
C PRO A 7 18.42 6.04 -4.92
N ALA A 8 17.46 6.74 -4.31
CA ALA A 8 17.22 6.67 -2.87
C ALA A 8 16.95 5.23 -2.42
N ARG A 9 17.64 4.81 -1.37
CA ARG A 9 17.57 3.48 -0.76
C ARG A 9 16.13 3.21 -0.24
N PRO A 10 15.45 2.13 -0.65
CA PRO A 10 14.21 1.72 -0.03
C PRO A 10 14.49 1.35 1.44
N THR A 11 13.79 1.96 2.37
CA THR A 11 13.82 1.56 3.78
C THR A 11 13.04 0.26 3.95
N PRO A 12 13.62 -0.78 4.56
CA PRO A 12 12.92 -2.03 4.83
C PRO A 12 12.10 -1.83 6.11
N GLY A 13 10.81 -2.15 6.05
CA GLY A 13 10.00 -2.05 7.26
C GLY A 13 8.53 -2.40 7.16
N ASN A 14 8.00 -2.74 5.98
CA ASN A 14 6.64 -3.28 5.88
C ASN A 14 6.34 -3.95 4.52
N ASP A 15 7.33 -4.54 3.85
CA ASP A 15 7.20 -5.09 2.48
C ASP A 15 7.67 -6.54 2.39
N SER A 16 7.15 -7.42 3.26
CA SER A 16 7.57 -8.83 3.36
C SER A 16 7.57 -9.61 2.04
N TYR A 17 6.85 -9.15 1.00
CA TYR A 17 6.78 -9.79 -0.31
C TYR A 17 7.23 -8.90 -1.48
N GLY A 18 7.69 -7.66 -1.25
CA GLY A 18 8.08 -6.71 -2.32
C GLY A 18 6.93 -6.26 -3.24
N GLU A 19 5.76 -6.89 -3.11
CA GLU A 19 4.49 -6.51 -3.67
C GLU A 19 3.96 -5.33 -2.83
N ARG A 20 3.82 -4.16 -3.46
CA ARG A 20 3.30 -2.95 -2.79
C ARG A 20 1.77 -3.01 -2.70
N ASP A 21 1.25 -4.14 -2.27
CA ASP A 21 -0.17 -4.48 -2.25
C ASP A 21 -0.78 -4.36 -0.85
N PHE A 22 0.01 -4.03 0.18
CA PHE A 22 -0.49 -3.65 1.50
C PHE A 22 0.25 -2.44 2.07
N GLY A 23 -0.42 -1.69 2.95
CA GLY A 23 0.21 -0.56 3.60
C GLY A 23 -0.69 0.18 4.57
N ALA A 24 -0.22 1.36 4.96
CA ALA A 24 -0.95 2.28 5.82
C ALA A 24 -0.83 3.71 5.29
N ILE A 25 -1.85 4.50 5.58
CA ILE A 25 -1.82 5.96 5.47
C ILE A 25 -2.17 6.55 6.83
N TRP A 26 -1.53 7.65 7.17
CA TRP A 26 -1.66 8.29 8.47
C TRP A 26 -2.20 9.70 8.29
N GLN A 27 -3.08 10.11 9.19
CA GLN A 27 -3.45 11.51 9.36
C GLN A 27 -2.71 12.06 10.57
N GLY A 28 -1.99 13.17 10.41
CA GLY A 28 -1.43 13.91 11.52
C GLY A 28 -2.51 14.60 12.35
N VAL A 29 -2.17 15.01 13.57
CA VAL A 29 -3.05 15.84 14.42
C VAL A 29 -3.34 17.22 13.81
N ASP A 30 -2.54 17.65 12.84
CA ASP A 30 -2.76 18.82 11.98
C ASP A 30 -3.82 18.59 10.89
N GLY A 31 -4.34 17.37 10.77
CA GLY A 31 -5.33 16.96 9.77
C GLY A 31 -4.72 16.55 8.42
N VAL A 32 -3.40 16.59 8.25
CA VAL A 32 -2.73 16.27 6.98
C VAL A 32 -2.54 14.77 6.82
N TRP A 33 -2.86 14.25 5.64
CA TRP A 33 -2.68 12.83 5.29
C TRP A 33 -1.31 12.59 4.63
N SER A 34 -0.65 11.48 5.00
CA SER A 34 0.65 11.09 4.46
C SER A 34 0.84 9.57 4.39
N THR A 35 1.70 9.13 3.47
CA THR A 35 2.22 7.75 3.38
C THR A 35 3.52 7.55 4.16
N SER A 36 4.01 8.59 4.85
CA SER A 36 5.10 8.51 5.81
C SER A 36 4.53 8.81 7.19
N ARG A 37 4.75 7.91 8.14
CA ARG A 37 4.17 8.02 9.48
C ARG A 37 4.64 9.31 10.18
N PRO A 38 3.73 10.24 10.53
CA PRO A 38 4.08 11.43 11.29
C PRO A 38 4.38 11.05 12.75
N VAL A 39 4.99 11.97 13.49
CA VAL A 39 5.28 11.78 14.92
C VAL A 39 3.97 11.66 15.71
N ASP A 40 3.06 12.62 15.52
CA ASP A 40 1.76 12.65 16.16
C ASP A 40 0.66 12.25 15.16
N VAL A 41 0.06 11.08 15.39
CA VAL A 41 -0.95 10.49 14.51
C VAL A 41 -2.34 10.67 15.14
N ALA A 42 -3.27 11.25 14.39
CA ALA A 42 -4.69 11.30 14.74
C ALA A 42 -5.46 10.08 14.25
N VAL A 43 -5.24 9.67 13.01
CA VAL A 43 -5.93 8.52 12.39
C VAL A 43 -4.93 7.64 11.66
N THR A 44 -5.08 6.33 11.79
CA THR A 44 -4.36 5.36 10.96
C THR A 44 -5.38 4.56 10.15
N VAL A 45 -5.10 4.41 8.86
CA VAL A 45 -5.91 3.62 7.95
C VAL A 45 -5.00 2.58 7.30
N PHE A 46 -5.37 1.31 7.45
CA PHE A 46 -4.74 0.21 6.75
C PHE A 46 -5.42 -0.03 5.42
N TRP A 47 -4.64 -0.45 4.43
CA TRP A 47 -5.17 -0.83 3.13
C TRP A 47 -4.45 -2.05 2.60
N LYS A 48 -5.17 -2.81 1.77
CA LYS A 48 -4.61 -3.90 0.96
C LYS A 48 -5.29 -3.97 -0.40
N ILE A 49 -4.57 -4.47 -1.40
CA ILE A 49 -5.05 -4.72 -2.75
C ILE A 49 -5.02 -6.23 -2.97
N ASP A 50 -6.19 -6.85 -3.03
CA ASP A 50 -6.33 -8.27 -3.34
C ASP A 50 -6.58 -8.46 -4.85
N GLY A 51 -5.95 -9.47 -5.46
CA GLY A 51 -6.08 -9.78 -6.88
C GLY A 51 -6.94 -11.01 -7.10
N TYR A 52 -8.06 -10.84 -7.80
CA TYR A 52 -9.02 -11.89 -8.09
C TYR A 52 -9.09 -12.19 -9.58
N ASP A 53 -9.57 -13.38 -9.92
CA ASP A 53 -10.00 -13.72 -11.27
C ASP A 53 -11.12 -12.77 -11.77
N CYS A 54 -11.39 -12.78 -13.07
CA CYS A 54 -12.45 -11.98 -13.67
C CYS A 54 -13.84 -12.21 -13.05
N ALA A 55 -14.06 -13.35 -12.38
CA ALA A 55 -15.31 -13.69 -11.70
C ALA A 55 -15.36 -13.24 -10.22
N LEU A 56 -14.29 -12.69 -9.64
CA LEU A 56 -14.16 -12.32 -8.23
C LEU A 56 -14.38 -13.48 -7.25
N ARG A 57 -14.00 -14.71 -7.63
CA ARG A 57 -14.25 -15.93 -6.85
C ARG A 57 -13.00 -16.47 -6.19
N ILE A 58 -11.89 -16.45 -6.92
CA ILE A 58 -10.61 -17.00 -6.48
C ILE A 58 -9.50 -15.98 -6.76
N GLY A 59 -8.34 -16.18 -6.12
CA GLY A 59 -7.15 -15.40 -6.44
C GLY A 59 -6.79 -15.54 -7.92
N SER A 60 -6.40 -14.44 -8.55
CA SER A 60 -5.99 -14.47 -9.95
C SER A 60 -4.73 -15.32 -10.15
N GLU A 61 -4.61 -15.93 -11.32
CA GLU A 61 -3.43 -16.74 -11.70
C GLU A 61 -2.19 -15.87 -11.97
N ASP A 62 -2.37 -14.60 -12.38
CA ASP A 62 -1.30 -13.64 -12.61
C ASP A 62 -1.70 -12.23 -12.14
N PHE A 63 -1.27 -11.84 -10.94
CA PHE A 63 -1.58 -10.54 -10.33
C PHE A 63 -1.06 -9.34 -11.14
N ALA A 64 -0.04 -9.51 -11.99
CA ALA A 64 0.52 -8.44 -12.81
C ALA A 64 -0.33 -8.18 -14.07
N ASP A 65 -0.96 -9.22 -14.64
CA ASP A 65 -1.75 -9.11 -15.87
C ASP A 65 -3.16 -8.57 -15.61
N PRO A 66 -3.47 -7.31 -16.02
CA PRO A 66 -4.81 -6.73 -15.85
C PRO A 66 -5.88 -7.39 -16.73
N ALA A 67 -5.52 -8.18 -17.74
CA ALA A 67 -6.49 -8.87 -18.60
C ALA A 67 -7.19 -10.03 -17.87
N VAL A 68 -6.52 -10.63 -16.90
CA VAL A 68 -7.04 -11.77 -16.10
C VAL A 68 -7.29 -11.41 -14.64
N THR A 69 -6.77 -10.26 -14.16
CA THR A 69 -6.86 -9.83 -12.76
C THR A 69 -7.78 -8.65 -12.54
N ARG A 70 -8.74 -8.82 -11.63
CA ARG A 70 -9.46 -7.73 -10.97
C ARG A 70 -8.84 -7.41 -9.62
N ARG A 71 -8.48 -6.15 -9.40
CA ARG A 71 -7.88 -5.68 -8.15
C ARG A 71 -8.95 -5.06 -7.24
N VAL A 72 -9.01 -5.51 -6.00
CA VAL A 72 -9.94 -5.03 -4.97
C VAL A 72 -9.14 -4.31 -3.89
N LEU A 73 -9.43 -3.02 -3.69
CA LEU A 73 -8.85 -2.24 -2.59
C LEU A 73 -9.73 -2.37 -1.35
N THR A 74 -9.18 -2.95 -0.30
CA THR A 74 -9.78 -2.99 1.03
C THR A 74 -9.22 -1.84 1.86
N ILE A 75 -10.10 -1.06 2.51
CA ILE A 75 -9.74 0.03 3.43
C ILE A 75 -10.28 -0.35 4.81
N ILE A 76 -9.44 -0.27 5.84
CA ILE A 76 -9.80 -0.60 7.22
C ILE A 76 -9.28 0.50 8.13
N LEU A 77 -10.14 1.05 9.00
CA LEU A 77 -9.68 1.98 10.02
C LEU A 77 -8.97 1.20 11.13
N ALA A 78 -7.79 1.66 11.56
CA ALA A 78 -7.05 0.98 12.63
C ALA A 78 -7.82 0.96 13.97
N SER A 79 -8.77 1.87 14.16
CA SER A 79 -9.64 1.93 15.33
C SER A 79 -10.76 0.87 15.33
N GLU A 80 -10.98 0.19 14.21
CA GLU A 80 -11.97 -0.89 14.08
C GLU A 80 -11.37 -2.28 14.38
N TYR A 81 -10.07 -2.31 14.71
CA TYR A 81 -9.30 -3.49 15.11
C TYR A 81 -9.09 -3.58 16.63
#